data_AF-A0A5E4HNC9-F1
#
_entry.id   AF-A0A5E4HNC9-F1
#
_cell.length_a   1.000
_cell.length_b   1.000
_cell.length_c   1.000
_cell.angle_alpha   90.00
_cell.angle_beta   90.00
_cell.angle_gamma   90.00
#
_symmetry.space_group_name_H-M   'P 1'
#
loop_
_entity.id
_entity.type
_entity.pdbx_description
1 polymer ?
#
loop_
_entity_poly.entity_id
_entity_poly.type
_entity_poly.pdbx_seq_one_letter_code
_entity_poly.pdbx_strand_id
1 'polypeptide(L)'
;MHIPLNFDKIMVKNMEKITAANALSPELLLLSDEKSMWGSDVYIAVSKEVPGAQMEKISGTFLSKVFEGPYNNMGKWAKEMQGFVKSKGKELKKMYFFYTTCPKCAKYYGKNYTVIMAQV
;
A
#
# COMPACT_ATOMS: atom_id res chain seq x y z
N MET A 1 1.54 15.50 3.65
CA MET A 1 1.93 14.35 2.80
C MET A 1 2.44 13.28 3.75
N HIS A 2 1.66 12.22 3.99
CA HIS A 2 2.00 11.16 4.93
C HIS A 2 2.81 10.10 4.17
N ILE A 3 4.07 10.43 3.86
CA ILE A 3 5.01 9.43 3.35
C ILE A 3 5.82 8.96 4.55
N PRO A 4 6.01 7.65 4.72
CA PRO A 4 6.81 7.12 5.81
C PRO A 4 8.23 7.70 5.76
N LEU A 5 8.80 8.01 6.94
CA LEU A 5 10.17 8.50 7.02
C LEU A 5 11.13 7.47 6.40
N ASN A 6 12.07 7.94 5.56
CA ASN A 6 13.06 7.10 4.85
C ASN A 6 12.48 6.04 3.89
N PHE A 7 11.26 6.23 3.39
CA PHE A 7 10.62 5.28 2.48
C PHE A 7 11.49 4.95 1.25
N ASP A 8 12.16 5.94 0.66
CA ASP A 8 13.06 5.78 -0.48
C ASP A 8 14.21 4.79 -0.21
N LYS A 9 14.93 4.99 0.90
CA LYS A 9 16.05 4.13 1.29
C LYS A 9 15.59 2.71 1.63
N ILE A 10 14.45 2.58 2.30
CA ILE A 10 13.87 1.28 2.65
C ILE A 10 13.46 0.53 1.38
N MET A 11 12.86 1.22 0.40
CA MET A 11 12.49 0.63 -0.87
C MET A 11 13.71 0.14 -1.65
N VAL A 12 14.76 0.95 -1.79
CA VAL A 12 16.00 0.54 -2.48
C VAL A 12 16.58 -0.72 -1.84
N LYS A 13 16.76 -0.71 -0.51
CA LYS A 13 17.30 -1.85 0.24
C LYS A 13 16.50 -3.13 0.04
N ASN A 14 15.17 -3.06 0.05
CA ASN A 14 14.33 -4.25 -0.11
C ASN A 14 14.31 -4.72 -1.57
N MET A 15 14.31 -3.82 -2.55
CA MET A 15 14.38 -4.17 -3.97
C MET A 15 15.70 -4.86 -4.32
N GLU A 16 16.82 -4.44 -3.74
CA GLU A 16 18.12 -5.13 -3.88
C GLU A 16 18.04 -6.58 -3.39
N LYS A 17 17.46 -6.81 -2.20
CA LYS A 17 17.26 -8.16 -1.65
C LYS A 17 16.37 -9.03 -2.54
N ILE A 18 15.23 -8.49 -2.97
CA ILE A 18 14.28 -9.18 -3.86
C ILE A 18 14.94 -9.56 -5.18
N THR A 19 15.73 -8.64 -5.75
CA THR A 19 16.46 -8.87 -7.00
C THR A 19 17.54 -9.93 -6.82
N ALA A 20 18.36 -9.85 -5.77
CA ALA A 20 19.38 -10.86 -5.47
C ALA A 20 18.80 -12.27 -5.27
N ALA A 21 17.58 -12.36 -4.72
CA ALA A 21 16.86 -13.62 -4.55
C ALA A 21 16.18 -14.12 -5.84
N ASN A 22 16.17 -13.35 -6.94
CA ASN A 22 15.34 -13.60 -8.13
C ASN A 22 13.86 -13.79 -7.76
N ALA A 23 13.34 -12.92 -6.89
CA ALA A 23 12.01 -13.00 -6.30
C ALA A 23 11.08 -11.84 -6.74
N LEU A 24 11.45 -11.12 -7.81
CA LEU A 24 10.59 -10.08 -8.38
C LEU A 24 9.25 -10.69 -8.80
N SER A 25 8.16 -10.05 -8.39
CA SER A 25 6.81 -10.39 -8.81
C SER A 25 6.52 -9.75 -10.18
N PRO A 26 5.84 -10.45 -11.11
CA PRO A 26 5.33 -9.83 -12.33
C PRO A 26 4.28 -8.75 -12.03
N GLU A 27 3.56 -8.90 -10.91
CA GLU A 27 2.60 -7.93 -10.42
C GLU A 27 3.29 -7.02 -9.40
N LEU A 28 3.51 -5.76 -9.78
CA LEU A 28 4.05 -4.73 -8.90
C LEU A 28 2.97 -4.25 -7.94
N LEU A 29 2.86 -4.92 -6.80
CA LEU A 29 1.97 -4.53 -5.72
C LEU A 29 2.78 -4.09 -4.50
N LEU A 30 2.48 -2.89 -4.01
CA LEU A 30 3.03 -2.33 -2.78
C LEU A 30 1.90 -1.90 -1.86
N LEU A 31 1.82 -2.46 -0.66
CA LEU A 31 0.79 -2.11 0.30
C LEU A 31 1.41 -1.35 1.46
N SER A 32 0.80 -0.25 1.86
CA SER A 32 1.08 0.47 3.09
C SER A 32 -0.03 0.19 4.10
N ASP A 33 0.34 -0.25 5.29
CA ASP A 33 -0.53 -0.32 6.46
C ASP A 33 -0.19 0.86 7.37
N GLU A 34 -0.99 1.92 7.27
CA GLU A 34 -0.82 3.17 8.01
C GLU A 34 -1.27 2.98 9.47
N LYS A 35 -0.44 2.29 10.27
CA LYS A 35 -0.74 1.91 11.66
C LYS A 35 -0.85 3.10 12.61
N SER A 36 -0.14 4.20 12.35
CA SER A 36 -0.17 5.40 13.19
C SER A 36 0.41 6.64 12.49
N MET A 37 0.36 7.81 13.16
CA MET A 37 1.02 9.04 12.72
C MET A 37 2.57 8.94 12.67
N TRP A 38 3.16 7.87 13.23
CA TRP A 38 4.61 7.74 13.44
C TRP A 38 5.25 6.61 12.64
N GLY A 39 4.47 5.81 11.92
CA GLY A 39 5.00 4.70 11.15
C GLY A 39 3.94 3.92 10.38
N SER A 40 4.38 3.31 9.29
CA SER A 40 3.61 2.40 8.45
C SER A 40 4.42 1.14 8.19
N ASP A 41 3.73 0.01 8.04
CA ASP A 41 4.37 -1.16 7.44
C ASP A 41 4.21 -1.14 5.93
N VAL A 42 5.29 -1.47 5.21
CA VAL A 42 5.30 -1.54 3.76
C VAL A 42 5.49 -2.99 3.35
N TYR A 43 4.55 -3.52 2.57
CA TYR A 43 4.58 -4.86 2.03
C TYR A 43 4.85 -4.77 0.53
N ILE A 44 5.83 -5.54 0.05
CA ILE A 44 6.20 -5.60 -1.36
C ILE A 44 5.89 -7.01 -1.86
N ALA A 45 5.11 -7.11 -2.93
CA ALA A 45 4.81 -8.41 -3.53
C ALA A 45 6.07 -9.06 -4.11
N VAL A 46 6.25 -10.33 -3.82
CA VAL A 46 7.36 -11.16 -4.29
C VAL A 46 6.82 -12.47 -4.87
N SER A 47 7.53 -13.04 -5.84
CA SER A 47 7.15 -14.31 -6.47
C SER A 47 7.52 -15.53 -5.63
N LYS A 48 8.41 -15.37 -4.65
CA LYS A 48 8.86 -16.42 -3.72
C LYS A 48 9.49 -15.79 -2.46
N GLU A 49 9.79 -16.62 -1.48
CA GLU A 49 10.43 -16.19 -0.23
C GLU A 49 11.79 -15.53 -0.47
N VAL A 50 12.07 -14.45 0.28
CA VAL A 50 13.31 -13.69 0.21
C VAL A 50 14.12 -13.92 1.49
N PRO A 51 15.29 -14.59 1.41
CA PRO A 51 16.12 -14.85 2.59
C PRO A 51 16.50 -13.56 3.33
N GLY A 52 16.37 -13.58 4.67
CA GLY A 52 16.71 -12.44 5.52
C GLY A 52 15.78 -11.22 5.36
N ALA A 53 14.60 -11.42 4.78
CA ALA A 53 13.47 -10.50 4.84
C ALA A 53 12.38 -11.06 5.77
N GLN A 54 11.58 -10.18 6.35
CA GLN A 54 10.38 -10.58 7.06
C GLN A 54 9.29 -10.88 6.03
N MET A 55 8.83 -12.13 6.02
CA MET A 55 7.79 -12.59 5.10
C MET A 55 6.42 -12.49 5.77
N GLU A 56 5.41 -12.04 5.03
CA GLU A 56 4.02 -11.97 5.47
C GLU A 56 3.10 -12.54 4.39
N LYS A 57 2.10 -13.34 4.78
CA LYS A 57 1.11 -13.88 3.86
C LYS A 57 -0.23 -13.17 4.07
N ILE A 58 -0.51 -12.19 3.20
CA ILE A 58 -1.78 -11.46 3.23
C ILE A 58 -2.85 -12.28 2.52
N SER A 59 -3.88 -12.70 3.24
CA SER A 59 -4.99 -13.49 2.70
C SER A 59 -6.33 -13.07 3.30
N GLY A 60 -7.42 -13.37 2.60
CA GLY A 60 -8.78 -13.04 3.01
C GLY A 60 -9.61 -12.43 1.89
N THR A 61 -10.73 -11.83 2.25
CA THR A 61 -11.61 -11.13 1.32
C THR A 61 -11.35 -9.64 1.40
N PHE A 62 -11.16 -9.00 0.24
CA PHE A 62 -10.87 -7.59 0.14
C PHE A 62 -11.93 -6.88 -0.70
N LEU A 63 -12.44 -5.77 -0.19
CA LEU A 63 -13.13 -4.77 -0.99
C LEU A 63 -12.10 -3.75 -1.46
N SER A 64 -12.02 -3.49 -2.76
CA SER A 64 -11.10 -2.49 -3.33
C SER A 64 -11.86 -1.27 -3.84
N LYS A 65 -11.31 -0.07 -3.62
CA LYS A 65 -11.82 1.16 -4.24
C LYS A 65 -10.66 2.07 -4.66
N VAL A 66 -10.80 2.69 -5.83
CA VAL A 66 -9.83 3.65 -6.37
C VAL A 66 -10.22 5.06 -5.95
N PHE A 67 -9.23 5.83 -5.51
CA PHE A 67 -9.36 7.23 -5.14
C PHE A 67 -8.35 8.04 -5.95
N GLU A 68 -8.73 9.26 -6.31
CA GLU A 68 -7.86 10.19 -7.02
C GLU A 68 -7.73 11.50 -6.25
N GLY A 69 -6.52 12.05 -6.22
CA GLY A 69 -6.26 13.39 -5.72
C GLY A 69 -5.00 13.52 -4.85
N PRO A 70 -4.84 14.67 -4.19
CA PRO A 70 -3.67 14.92 -3.35
C PRO A 70 -3.67 14.02 -2.09
N TYR A 71 -2.48 13.59 -1.65
CA TYR A 71 -2.31 12.71 -0.48
C TYR A 71 -2.85 13.28 0.85
N ASN A 72 -3.13 14.58 0.93
CA ASN A 72 -3.79 15.17 2.09
C ASN A 72 -5.26 14.72 2.24
N ASN A 73 -5.87 14.17 1.18
CA ASN A 73 -7.23 13.60 1.22
C ASN A 73 -7.29 12.19 1.82
N MET A 74 -6.17 11.61 2.25
CA MET A 74 -6.10 10.24 2.77
C MET A 74 -7.12 9.97 3.90
N GLY A 75 -7.27 10.91 4.85
CA GLY A 75 -8.28 10.78 5.91
C GLY A 75 -9.72 10.80 5.38
N LYS A 76 -10.00 11.54 4.31
CA LYS A 76 -11.31 11.55 3.64
C LYS A 76 -11.56 10.21 2.96
N TRP A 77 -10.58 9.68 2.23
CA TRP A 77 -10.68 8.41 1.54
C TRP A 77 -10.86 7.23 2.51
N ALA A 78 -10.18 7.24 3.65
CA ALA A 78 -10.36 6.22 4.69
C ALA A 78 -11.79 6.22 5.24
N LYS A 79 -12.37 7.40 5.53
CA LYS A 79 -13.77 7.52 5.96
C LYS A 79 -14.75 7.07 4.87
N GLU A 80 -14.49 7.42 3.62
CA GLU A 80 -15.31 6.98 2.49
C GLU A 80 -15.26 5.46 2.30
N MET A 81 -14.07 4.86 2.47
CA MET A 81 -13.90 3.41 2.41
C MET A 81 -14.64 2.70 3.54
N GLN A 82 -14.61 3.24 4.77
CA GLN A 82 -15.41 2.72 5.89
C GLN A 82 -16.91 2.75 5.57
N GLY A 83 -17.40 3.86 5.00
CA GLY A 83 -18.79 3.97 4.55
C GLY A 83 -19.14 2.96 3.46
N PHE A 84 -18.23 2.75 2.51
CA PHE A 84 -18.39 1.77 1.44
C PHE A 84 -18.44 0.32 1.97
N VAL A 85 -17.57 -0.04 2.91
CA VAL A 85 -17.59 -1.37 3.54
C VAL A 85 -18.91 -1.59 4.28
N LYS A 86 -19.38 -0.60 5.05
CA LYS A 86 -20.67 -0.65 5.75
C LYS A 86 -21.86 -0.76 4.79
N SER A 87 -21.86 -0.03 3.67
CA SER A 87 -22.94 -0.11 2.68
C SER A 87 -23.01 -1.46 1.95
N LYS A 88 -21.95 -2.27 2.04
CA LYS A 88 -21.93 -3.67 1.58
C LYS A 88 -22.32 -4.67 2.67
N GLY A 89 -22.74 -4.22 3.85
CA GLY A 89 -23.10 -5.09 4.98
C GLY A 89 -21.90 -5.87 5.52
N LYS A 90 -20.70 -5.31 5.42
CA LYS A 90 -19.44 -5.92 5.89
C LYS A 90 -18.85 -5.11 7.04
N GLU A 91 -18.02 -5.76 7.84
CA GLU A 91 -17.24 -5.12 8.89
C GLU A 91 -15.80 -4.90 8.40
N LEU A 92 -15.26 -3.71 8.66
CA LEU A 92 -13.88 -3.40 8.28
C LEU A 92 -12.91 -3.97 9.32
N LYS A 93 -12.02 -4.87 8.91
CA LYS A 93 -10.95 -5.41 9.76
C LYS A 93 -9.66 -4.61 9.64
N LYS A 94 -9.24 -4.34 8.40
CA LYS A 94 -7.96 -3.69 8.10
C LYS A 94 -8.01 -2.95 6.77
N MET A 95 -7.25 -1.87 6.63
CA MET A 95 -7.09 -1.14 5.36
C MET A 95 -5.64 -1.15 4.93
N TYR A 96 -5.42 -1.48 3.66
CA TYR A 96 -4.15 -1.36 2.99
C TYR A 96 -4.25 -0.28 1.91
N PHE A 97 -3.21 0.54 1.80
CA PHE A 97 -3.11 1.61 0.82
C PHE A 97 -2.09 1.23 -0.23
N PHE A 98 -2.52 1.16 -1.49
CA PHE A 98 -1.65 0.97 -2.62
C PHE A 98 -1.46 2.29 -3.36
N TYR A 99 -0.25 2.83 -3.24
CA TYR A 99 0.18 4.01 -3.98
C TYR A 99 0.74 3.56 -5.33
N THR A 100 0.02 3.87 -6.41
CA THR A 100 0.43 3.44 -7.77
C THR A 100 1.57 4.29 -8.33
N THR A 101 1.86 5.44 -7.71
CA THR A 101 2.89 6.38 -8.17
C THR A 101 3.74 6.89 -7.03
N CYS A 102 5.03 7.13 -7.30
CA CYS A 102 5.91 7.80 -6.36
C CYS A 102 5.52 9.29 -6.20
N PRO A 103 5.86 9.98 -5.09
CA PRO A 103 5.49 11.38 -4.89
C PRO A 103 6.00 12.33 -5.97
N LYS A 104 7.22 12.09 -6.51
CA LYS A 104 7.76 12.84 -7.65
C LYS A 104 6.98 12.55 -8.93
N CYS A 105 6.61 11.30 -9.14
CA CYS A 105 5.81 10.82 -10.26
C CYS A 105 4.42 11.48 -10.24
N ALA A 106 3.74 11.47 -9.08
CA ALA A 106 2.46 12.14 -8.89
C ALA A 106 2.53 13.65 -9.22
N LYS A 107 3.62 14.33 -8.83
CA LYS A 107 3.84 15.75 -9.18
C LYS A 107 4.06 15.95 -10.69
N TYR A 108 4.80 15.05 -11.33
CA TYR A 108 5.08 15.12 -12.76
C TYR A 108 3.85 14.84 -13.62
N TYR A 109 3.10 13.78 -13.31
CA TYR A 109 1.93 13.36 -14.10
C TYR A 109 0.65 14.13 -13.74
N GLY A 110 0.63 14.89 -12.64
CA GLY A 110 -0.52 15.68 -12.19
C GLY A 110 -1.73 14.84 -11.71
N LYS A 111 -1.67 13.52 -11.87
CA LYS A 111 -2.67 12.56 -11.41
C LYS A 111 -2.06 11.62 -10.40
N ASN A 112 -2.83 11.30 -9.36
CA ASN A 112 -2.41 10.42 -8.30
C ASN A 112 -3.55 9.49 -7.91
N TYR A 113 -3.40 8.21 -8.25
CA TYR A 113 -4.36 7.19 -7.89
C TYR A 113 -3.88 6.43 -6.66
N THR A 114 -4.76 6.32 -5.67
CA THR A 114 -4.54 5.47 -4.50
C THR A 114 -5.64 4.42 -4.48
N VAL A 115 -5.27 3.15 -4.41
CA VAL A 115 -6.24 2.06 -4.24
C VAL A 115 -6.26 1.69 -2.77
N ILE A 116 -7.43 1.74 -2.13
CA ILE A 116 -7.59 1.22 -0.77
C ILE A 116 -8.20 -0.18 -0.85
N MET A 117 -7.53 -1.14 -0.23
CA MET A 117 -8.01 -2.51 -0.07
C MET A 117 -8.45 -2.71 1.39
N ALA A 118 -9.75 -2.85 1.61
CA ALA A 118 -10.35 -3.11 2.90
C ALA A 118 -10.55 -4.61 3.09
N GLN A 119 -9.86 -5.20 4.06
CA GLN A 119 -10.11 -6.56 4.49
C GLN A 119 -11.43 -6.61 5.29
N VAL A 120 -12.28 -7.57 4.94
CA VAL A 120 -13.61 -7.79 5.55
C VAL A 120 -13.77 -9.21 6.10
#